data_AF-A0AAU1GED4-F1
#
_entry.id   AF-A0AAU1GED4-F1
#
_cell.length_a   1.000
_cell.length_b   1.000
_cell.length_c   1.000
_cell.angle_alpha   90.00
_cell.angle_beta   90.00
_cell.angle_gamma   90.00
#
_symmetry.space_group_name_H-M   'P 1'
#
loop_
_entity.id
_entity.type
_entity.pdbx_description
1 polymer ?
#
loop_
_entity_poly.entity_id
_entity_poly.type
_entity_poly.pdbx_seq_one_letter_code
_entity_poly.pdbx_strand_id
1 'polypeptide(L)'
;MRVEDVDHPLAQGRYQTPLRYPGAKTGLSSLIGNLIESAKTSSQIRKVDLLVEPFAGGASTSLRLVGAGIVNRILLADADPLVAAFWQVAAADTENFVGRMAEEHALYISPGGSTALDRWDYWRAWTPAAGMSESTARFETAVKCLFLNRTTFSGILHGSAGPIGGRKQESQYGIGCRFNVEPLSERIRYVGHLYDTNRLVDVWCKDWKDTLADVPEWYADLIPDQVVAYLDPPYIEKSEKLYQRSFYSQVNNSMSPVDDLNWSDRFPHYRLAEYLRNRMQFRWVLSYDAKPQLLSNPWLYAGDRMTPGATEKEVLGVKEWRISKRLVSLRYTASARQGRGAADELLVTTLPPSTVPQDGDFRPVGEMLPSE
;
A
#
# COMPACT_ATOMS: atom_id res chain seq x y z
N MET A 1 -5.89 13.75 23.44
CA MET A 1 -5.61 15.01 22.73
C MET A 1 -5.81 14.73 21.26
N ARG A 2 -6.67 15.49 20.56
CA ARG A 2 -6.85 15.32 19.11
C ARG A 2 -5.53 15.70 18.43
N VAL A 3 -5.15 14.93 17.42
CA VAL A 3 -4.07 15.30 16.50
C VAL A 3 -4.55 16.54 15.73
N GLU A 4 -3.68 17.53 15.55
CA GLU A 4 -4.02 18.69 14.74
C GLU A 4 -4.22 18.28 13.27
N ASP A 5 -5.21 18.88 12.62
CA ASP A 5 -5.45 18.64 11.20
C ASP A 5 -4.27 19.14 10.36
N VAL A 6 -4.04 18.51 9.21
CA VAL A 6 -2.99 18.96 8.27
C VAL A 6 -3.49 20.21 7.55
N ASP A 7 -2.77 21.32 7.68
CA ASP A 7 -3.09 22.60 7.02
C ASP A 7 -2.65 22.59 5.55
N HIS A 8 -3.35 21.80 4.74
CA HIS A 8 -3.14 21.71 3.30
C HIS A 8 -4.47 21.46 2.58
N PRO A 9 -4.76 22.10 1.43
CA PRO A 9 -6.05 21.95 0.73
C PRO A 9 -6.40 20.49 0.37
N LEU A 10 -5.40 19.68 0.06
CA LEU A 10 -5.58 18.25 -0.24
C LEU A 10 -5.79 17.36 0.99
N ALA A 11 -5.61 17.84 2.22
CA ALA A 11 -5.83 17.04 3.44
C ALA A 11 -7.26 16.47 3.52
N GLN A 12 -8.24 17.19 2.98
CA GLN A 12 -9.65 16.77 2.85
C GLN A 12 -10.05 16.45 1.39
N GLY A 13 -9.07 16.41 0.48
CA GLY A 13 -9.30 16.18 -0.94
C GLY A 13 -9.70 14.73 -1.24
N ARG A 14 -10.60 14.55 -2.21
CA ARG A 14 -11.04 13.20 -2.66
C ARG A 14 -9.89 12.38 -3.28
N TYR A 15 -8.93 13.05 -3.91
CA TYR A 15 -7.83 12.41 -4.64
C TYR A 15 -6.49 12.96 -4.16
N GLN A 16 -5.92 12.30 -3.16
CA GLN A 16 -4.64 12.70 -2.55
C GLN A 16 -3.43 12.04 -3.20
N THR A 17 -3.56 10.79 -3.67
CA THR A 17 -2.42 10.05 -4.23
C THR A 17 -2.10 10.47 -5.67
N PRO A 18 -0.82 10.73 -6.00
CA PRO A 18 -0.39 10.96 -7.39
C PRO A 18 -0.48 9.69 -8.25
N LEU A 19 -0.32 8.52 -7.64
CA LEU A 19 -0.28 7.23 -8.33
C LEU A 19 -1.67 6.64 -8.57
N ARG A 20 -1.81 5.91 -9.67
CA ARG A 20 -2.94 5.03 -9.96
C ARG A 20 -2.56 3.62 -9.59
N TYR A 21 -3.18 3.08 -8.55
CA TYR A 21 -2.89 1.71 -8.14
C TYR A 21 -4.12 0.82 -8.36
N PRO A 22 -3.99 -0.33 -9.05
CA PRO A 22 -5.07 -1.31 -9.12
C PRO A 22 -5.49 -1.73 -7.71
N GLY A 23 -6.78 -1.67 -7.41
CA GLY A 23 -7.28 -2.03 -6.08
C GLY A 23 -7.32 -0.87 -5.07
N ALA A 24 -6.94 0.36 -5.45
CA ALA A 24 -7.18 1.53 -4.60
C ALA A 24 -8.69 1.73 -4.39
N LYS A 25 -9.18 1.31 -3.23
CA LYS A 25 -10.61 1.30 -2.89
C LYS A 25 -10.90 2.50 -2.01
N THR A 26 -11.30 3.61 -2.62
CA THR A 26 -11.65 4.85 -1.91
C THR A 26 -12.67 4.64 -0.78
N GLY A 27 -13.57 3.66 -0.94
CA GLY A 27 -14.51 3.24 0.11
C GLY A 27 -13.82 2.57 1.30
N LEU A 28 -12.79 1.75 1.05
CA LEU A 28 -12.03 1.05 2.08
C LEU A 28 -11.29 2.02 3.00
N SER A 29 -10.63 3.04 2.46
CA SER A 29 -9.92 4.03 3.29
C SER A 29 -10.84 4.74 4.30
N SER A 30 -12.11 4.99 3.96
CA SER A 30 -13.09 5.52 4.91
C SER A 30 -13.35 4.53 6.05
N LEU A 31 -13.54 3.25 5.71
CA LEU A 31 -13.84 2.19 6.68
C LEU A 31 -12.65 1.94 7.61
N ILE A 32 -11.43 1.88 7.09
CA ILE A 32 -10.23 1.78 7.93
C ILE A 32 -10.11 2.98 8.87
N GLY A 33 -10.43 4.19 8.39
CA GLY A 33 -10.50 5.40 9.22
C GLY A 33 -11.48 5.25 10.39
N ASN A 34 -12.74 4.89 10.09
CA ASN A 34 -13.78 4.66 11.11
C ASN A 34 -13.38 3.58 12.12
N LEU A 35 -12.76 2.50 11.66
CA LEU A 35 -12.27 1.42 12.51
C LEU A 35 -11.19 1.92 13.49
N ILE A 36 -10.22 2.69 13.01
CA ILE A 36 -9.15 3.27 13.84
C ILE A 36 -9.72 4.33 14.80
N GLU A 37 -10.64 5.18 14.35
CA GLU A 37 -11.29 6.15 15.24
C GLU A 37 -12.07 5.49 16.36
N SER A 38 -12.85 4.45 16.04
CA SER A 38 -13.59 3.68 17.04
C SER A 38 -12.64 3.05 18.07
N ALA A 39 -11.48 2.55 17.63
CA ALA A 39 -10.46 2.01 18.52
C ALA A 39 -9.94 3.01 19.56
N LYS A 40 -9.95 4.31 19.26
CA LYS A 40 -9.54 5.38 20.17
C LYS A 40 -10.43 5.54 21.41
N THR A 41 -11.60 4.92 21.42
CA THR A 41 -12.51 4.89 22.58
C THR A 41 -12.06 3.88 23.66
N SER A 42 -11.16 2.96 23.32
CA SER A 42 -10.58 2.02 24.27
C SER A 42 -9.50 2.69 25.12
N SER A 43 -9.39 2.29 26.40
CA SER A 43 -8.22 2.65 27.20
C SER A 43 -6.91 2.03 26.68
N GLN A 44 -6.99 0.97 25.87
CA GLN A 44 -5.83 0.29 25.28
C GLN A 44 -5.23 1.05 24.09
N ILE A 45 -6.01 1.88 23.40
CA ILE A 45 -5.55 2.68 22.26
C ILE A 45 -6.14 4.06 22.46
N ARG A 46 -5.38 4.99 23.06
CA ARG A 46 -5.87 6.36 23.30
C ARG A 46 -5.58 7.31 22.14
N LYS A 47 -4.56 6.98 21.35
CA LYS A 47 -4.19 7.67 20.11
C LYS A 47 -3.42 6.70 19.21
N VAL A 48 -3.45 6.93 17.91
CA VAL A 48 -2.57 6.27 16.94
C VAL A 48 -1.59 7.32 16.46
N ASP A 49 -0.35 7.19 16.92
CA ASP A 49 0.71 8.13 16.60
C ASP A 49 1.36 7.79 15.26
N LEU A 50 1.61 6.51 14.99
CA LEU A 50 2.20 6.05 13.74
C LEU A 50 1.33 4.99 13.06
N LEU A 51 0.95 5.25 11.81
CA LEU A 51 0.40 4.25 10.91
C LEU A 51 1.50 3.76 9.98
N VAL A 52 1.74 2.45 9.96
CA VAL A 52 2.74 1.82 9.09
C VAL A 52 2.01 1.10 7.96
N GLU A 53 2.32 1.44 6.71
CA GLU A 53 1.75 0.77 5.52
C GLU A 53 2.87 0.08 4.74
N PRO A 54 3.16 -1.21 5.04
CA PRO A 54 4.26 -1.96 4.41
C PRO A 54 3.97 -2.44 2.98
N PHE A 55 2.74 -2.19 2.50
CA PHE A 55 2.30 -2.43 1.13
C PHE A 55 1.79 -1.12 0.56
N ALA A 56 2.61 -0.07 0.61
CA ALA A 56 2.18 1.29 0.33
C ALA A 56 1.45 1.40 -1.01
N GLY A 57 2.03 0.89 -2.11
CA GLY A 57 1.43 0.99 -3.44
C GLY A 57 1.04 2.44 -3.76
N GLY A 58 -0.27 2.71 -3.81
CA GLY A 58 -0.82 4.06 -3.99
C GLY A 58 -0.99 4.90 -2.71
N ALA A 59 -0.79 4.33 -1.51
CA ALA A 59 -0.87 4.96 -0.19
C ALA A 59 -2.17 5.74 0.09
N SER A 60 -3.27 5.37 -0.58
CA SER A 60 -4.52 6.13 -0.50
C SER A 60 -5.14 6.11 0.90
N THR A 61 -4.94 5.02 1.65
CA THR A 61 -5.42 4.91 3.03
C THR A 61 -4.56 5.76 3.96
N SER A 62 -3.23 5.62 3.93
CA SER A 62 -2.35 6.42 4.80
C SER A 62 -2.49 7.92 4.58
N LEU A 63 -2.46 8.39 3.32
CA LEU A 63 -2.59 9.82 3.00
C LEU A 63 -3.92 10.41 3.49
N ARG A 64 -4.99 9.62 3.44
CA ARG A 64 -6.30 10.04 3.91
C ARG A 64 -6.36 10.11 5.43
N LEU A 65 -5.86 9.09 6.11
CA LEU A 65 -5.91 9.02 7.56
C LEU A 65 -5.04 10.09 8.22
N VAL A 66 -3.86 10.38 7.67
CA VAL A 66 -3.00 11.45 8.19
C VAL A 66 -3.58 12.83 7.89
N GLY A 67 -4.11 13.04 6.68
CA GLY A 67 -4.75 14.31 6.29
C GLY A 67 -5.99 14.64 7.12
N ALA A 68 -6.77 13.63 7.48
CA ALA A 68 -7.96 13.77 8.32
C ALA A 68 -7.66 13.80 9.83
N GLY A 69 -6.38 13.83 10.26
CA GLY A 69 -6.04 13.81 11.69
C GLY A 69 -6.42 12.51 12.43
N ILE A 70 -6.78 11.46 11.68
CA ILE A 70 -7.12 10.14 12.25
C ILE A 70 -5.84 9.48 12.80
N VAL A 71 -4.70 9.68 12.15
CA VAL A 71 -3.39 9.28 12.66
C VAL A 71 -2.46 10.48 12.67
N ASN A 72 -1.51 10.51 13.61
CA ASN A 72 -0.55 11.62 13.69
C ASN A 72 0.44 11.55 12.53
N ARG A 73 1.07 10.39 12.33
CA ARG A 73 2.16 10.21 11.38
C ARG A 73 1.96 8.94 10.58
N ILE A 74 2.54 8.90 9.38
CA ILE A 74 2.58 7.72 8.52
C ILE A 74 4.02 7.35 8.19
N LEU A 75 4.28 6.05 8.11
CA LEU A 75 5.48 5.47 7.50
C LEU A 75 5.02 4.61 6.32
N LEU A 76 5.56 4.89 5.15
CA LEU A 76 5.28 4.13 3.95
C LEU A 76 6.43 3.17 3.69
N ALA A 77 6.12 1.92 3.33
CA ALA A 77 7.12 1.03 2.77
C ALA A 77 6.55 0.25 1.60
N ASP A 78 7.40 -0.04 0.64
CA ASP A 78 7.07 -0.94 -0.47
C ASP A 78 8.31 -1.71 -0.90
N ALA A 79 8.10 -2.98 -1.26
CA ALA A 79 9.15 -3.84 -1.79
C ALA A 79 9.49 -3.51 -3.26
N ASP A 80 8.57 -2.85 -3.98
CA ASP A 80 8.83 -2.42 -5.35
C ASP A 80 9.72 -1.16 -5.35
N PRO A 81 10.96 -1.24 -5.86
CA PRO A 81 11.87 -0.10 -5.89
C PRO A 81 11.36 1.06 -6.74
N LEU A 82 10.48 0.84 -7.73
CA LEU A 82 9.85 1.94 -8.47
C LEU A 82 8.91 2.75 -7.58
N VAL A 83 8.09 2.06 -6.80
CA VAL A 83 7.11 2.68 -5.91
C VAL A 83 7.81 3.35 -4.73
N ALA A 84 8.77 2.68 -4.11
CA ALA A 84 9.54 3.25 -3.01
C ALA A 84 10.34 4.50 -3.46
N ALA A 85 11.05 4.44 -4.59
CA ALA A 85 11.77 5.60 -5.12
C ALA A 85 10.83 6.76 -5.44
N PHE A 86 9.65 6.49 -5.99
CA PHE A 86 8.62 7.50 -6.22
C PHE A 86 8.26 8.25 -4.93
N TRP A 87 7.89 7.52 -3.87
CA TRP A 87 7.48 8.14 -2.62
C TRP A 87 8.65 8.88 -1.94
N GLN A 88 9.86 8.32 -1.98
CA GLN A 88 11.07 8.96 -1.44
C GLN A 88 11.36 10.30 -2.11
N VAL A 89 11.31 10.35 -3.45
CA VAL A 89 11.61 11.56 -4.22
C VAL A 89 10.46 12.57 -4.13
N ALA A 90 9.21 12.12 -4.16
CA ALA A 90 8.05 13.00 -3.97
C ALA A 90 8.06 13.69 -2.60
N ALA A 91 8.52 13.00 -1.55
CA ALA A 91 8.63 13.52 -0.19
C ALA A 91 9.84 14.46 0.00
N ALA A 92 11.02 14.07 -0.49
CA ALA A 92 12.27 14.74 -0.14
C ALA A 92 12.84 15.68 -1.21
N ASP A 93 12.40 15.57 -2.48
CA ASP A 93 12.87 16.38 -3.60
C ASP A 93 11.70 16.88 -4.47
N THR A 94 10.68 17.40 -3.78
CA THR A 94 9.34 17.66 -4.30
C THR A 94 9.32 18.60 -5.52
N GLU A 95 9.92 19.79 -5.42
CA GLU A 95 9.80 20.79 -6.50
C GLU A 95 10.64 20.43 -7.73
N ASN A 96 11.82 19.85 -7.56
CA ASN A 96 12.60 19.35 -8.69
C ASN A 96 11.86 18.21 -9.39
N PHE A 97 11.21 17.33 -8.63
CA PHE A 97 10.41 16.25 -9.19
C PHE A 97 9.17 16.76 -9.95
N VAL A 98 8.48 17.77 -9.41
CA VAL A 98 7.37 18.46 -10.12
C VAL A 98 7.85 19.10 -11.42
N GLY A 99 8.97 19.80 -11.40
CA GLY A 99 9.57 20.42 -12.59
C GLY A 99 9.91 19.38 -13.66
N ARG A 100 10.60 18.31 -13.27
CA ARG A 100 10.98 17.20 -14.15
C ARG A 100 9.75 16.47 -14.73
N MET A 101 8.70 16.27 -13.93
CA MET A 101 7.43 15.71 -14.40
C MET A 101 6.75 16.61 -15.44
N ALA A 102 6.70 17.92 -15.20
CA ALA A 102 6.10 18.88 -16.13
C ALA A 102 6.89 18.94 -17.45
N GLU A 103 8.21 18.84 -17.39
CA GLU A 103 9.09 18.72 -18.56
C GLU A 103 8.81 17.44 -19.36
N GLU A 104 8.73 16.26 -18.72
CA GLU A 104 8.35 15.02 -19.40
C GLU A 104 7.01 15.16 -20.13
N HIS A 105 6.04 15.81 -19.48
CA HIS A 105 4.75 16.05 -20.09
C HIS A 105 4.86 16.97 -21.31
N ALA A 106 5.53 18.12 -21.18
CA ALA A 106 5.65 19.09 -22.26
C ALA A 106 6.39 18.53 -23.48
N LEU A 107 7.48 17.79 -23.26
CA LEU A 107 8.33 17.26 -24.33
C LEU A 107 7.77 16.00 -24.98
N TYR A 108 7.09 15.13 -24.23
CA TYR A 108 6.75 13.80 -24.74
C TYR A 108 5.26 13.49 -24.71
N ILE A 109 4.51 13.95 -23.70
CA ILE A 109 3.07 13.64 -23.58
C ILE A 109 2.20 14.61 -24.38
N SER A 110 2.46 15.91 -24.28
CA SER A 110 1.68 16.95 -24.97
C SER A 110 1.72 16.83 -26.50
N PRO A 111 2.85 16.44 -27.14
CA PRO A 111 2.86 16.14 -28.57
C PRO A 111 2.03 14.89 -28.93
N GLY A 112 1.87 13.96 -27.99
CA GLY A 112 1.12 12.73 -28.17
C GLY A 112 1.73 11.77 -29.19
N GLY A 113 0.90 10.84 -29.71
CA GLY A 113 1.25 9.97 -30.82
C GLY A 113 2.54 9.15 -30.60
N SER A 114 3.38 9.09 -31.63
CA SER A 114 4.66 8.34 -31.61
C SER A 114 5.64 8.88 -30.57
N THR A 115 5.75 10.19 -30.39
CA THR A 115 6.67 10.80 -29.41
C THR A 115 6.41 10.29 -27.99
N ALA A 116 5.14 10.21 -27.59
CA ALA A 116 4.76 9.69 -26.28
C ALA A 116 5.02 8.18 -26.14
N LEU A 117 4.81 7.41 -27.23
CA LEU A 117 5.07 5.97 -27.26
C LEU A 117 6.57 5.65 -27.21
N ASP A 118 7.40 6.40 -27.93
CA ASP A 118 8.85 6.23 -27.93
C ASP A 118 9.42 6.53 -26.54
N ARG A 119 8.89 7.57 -25.87
CA ARG A 119 9.27 7.87 -24.48
C ARG A 119 8.79 6.79 -23.51
N TRP A 120 7.62 6.21 -23.75
CA TRP A 120 7.13 5.06 -22.98
C TRP A 120 8.05 3.84 -23.13
N ASP A 121 8.43 3.49 -24.36
CA ASP A 121 9.35 2.39 -24.64
C ASP A 121 10.74 2.66 -24.02
N TYR A 122 11.23 3.91 -24.07
CA TYR A 122 12.44 4.34 -23.36
C TYR A 122 12.34 4.05 -21.87
N TRP A 123 11.29 4.52 -21.19
CA TRP A 123 11.14 4.31 -19.75
C TRP A 123 10.96 2.84 -19.38
N ARG A 124 10.30 2.04 -20.22
CA ARG A 124 10.21 0.59 -20.03
C ARG A 124 11.58 -0.07 -20.06
N ALA A 125 12.44 0.32 -21.00
CA ALA A 125 13.78 -0.25 -21.16
C ALA A 125 14.82 0.35 -20.19
N TRP A 126 14.59 1.55 -19.67
CA TRP A 126 15.58 2.29 -18.89
C TRP A 126 16.05 1.52 -17.64
N THR A 127 17.36 1.49 -17.45
CA THR A 127 18.03 1.02 -16.24
C THR A 127 19.13 2.01 -15.86
N PRO A 128 19.50 2.12 -14.56
CA PRO A 128 20.61 2.95 -14.14
C PRO A 128 21.91 2.55 -14.83
N ALA A 129 22.66 3.54 -15.33
CA ALA A 129 23.97 3.30 -15.92
C ALA A 129 25.01 2.96 -14.84
N ALA A 130 26.05 2.21 -15.21
CA ALA A 130 27.18 1.95 -14.32
C ALA A 130 27.85 3.27 -13.89
N GLY A 131 28.08 3.44 -12.59
CA GLY A 131 28.67 4.66 -12.02
C GLY A 131 27.69 5.81 -11.80
N MET A 132 26.39 5.64 -12.11
CA MET A 132 25.36 6.61 -11.71
C MET A 132 25.27 6.69 -10.19
N SER A 133 25.23 7.91 -9.64
CA SER A 133 25.06 8.09 -8.19
C SER A 133 23.71 7.53 -7.72
N GLU A 134 23.64 7.07 -6.48
CA GLU A 134 22.41 6.49 -5.93
C GLU A 134 21.26 7.51 -5.92
N SER A 135 21.53 8.77 -5.59
CA SER A 135 20.51 9.83 -5.59
C SER A 135 19.98 10.11 -7.00
N THR A 136 20.85 10.20 -8.01
CA THR A 136 20.43 10.36 -9.41
C THR A 136 19.64 9.14 -9.89
N ALA A 137 20.10 7.93 -9.58
CA ALA A 137 19.40 6.70 -9.95
C ALA A 137 18.01 6.63 -9.32
N ARG A 138 17.87 7.00 -8.04
CA ARG A 138 16.59 7.06 -7.33
C ARG A 138 15.66 8.11 -7.95
N PHE A 139 16.18 9.29 -8.26
CA PHE A 139 15.41 10.36 -8.90
C PHE A 139 14.84 9.94 -10.27
N GLU A 140 15.68 9.41 -11.17
CA GLU A 140 15.22 8.94 -12.48
C GLU A 140 14.30 7.71 -12.36
N THR A 141 14.50 6.86 -11.34
CA THR A 141 13.59 5.75 -11.02
C THR A 141 12.20 6.26 -10.60
N ALA A 142 12.12 7.35 -9.83
CA ALA A 142 10.86 8.00 -9.47
C ALA A 142 10.16 8.62 -10.70
N VAL A 143 10.91 9.26 -11.60
CA VAL A 143 10.39 9.78 -12.88
C VAL A 143 9.83 8.66 -13.74
N LYS A 144 10.59 7.56 -13.89
CA LYS A 144 10.14 6.35 -14.58
C LYS A 144 8.85 5.80 -13.97
N CYS A 145 8.78 5.68 -12.65
CA CYS A 145 7.59 5.19 -11.94
C CYS A 145 6.36 6.05 -12.28
N LEU A 146 6.45 7.36 -12.07
CA LEU A 146 5.32 8.26 -12.31
C LEU A 146 4.91 8.26 -13.78
N PHE A 147 5.88 8.36 -14.70
CA PHE A 147 5.60 8.36 -16.13
C PHE A 147 4.83 7.10 -16.53
N LEU A 148 5.39 5.93 -16.27
CA LEU A 148 4.76 4.66 -16.60
C LEU A 148 3.42 4.47 -15.90
N ASN A 149 3.28 4.90 -14.65
CA ASN A 149 2.02 4.82 -13.92
C ASN A 149 0.90 5.65 -14.58
N ARG A 150 1.22 6.83 -15.10
CA ARG A 150 0.24 7.71 -15.74
C ARG A 150 -0.05 7.32 -17.19
N THR A 151 0.86 6.62 -17.85
CA THR A 151 0.74 6.29 -19.29
C THR A 151 0.46 4.81 -19.59
N THR A 152 0.49 3.92 -18.60
CA THR A 152 0.26 2.47 -18.79
C THR A 152 -1.17 2.07 -18.38
N PHE A 153 -1.76 1.10 -19.07
CA PHE A 153 -3.12 0.63 -18.77
C PHE A 153 -3.27 0.30 -17.27
N SER A 154 -4.29 0.89 -16.64
CA SER A 154 -4.55 0.78 -15.18
C SER A 154 -3.40 1.19 -14.24
N GLY A 155 -2.36 1.86 -14.75
CA GLY A 155 -1.19 2.26 -13.96
C GLY A 155 -0.29 1.10 -13.56
N ILE A 156 -0.43 -0.04 -14.23
CA ILE A 156 0.37 -1.24 -13.96
C ILE A 156 1.82 -0.98 -14.38
N LEU A 157 2.75 -1.12 -13.42
CA LEU A 157 4.18 -0.87 -13.65
C LEU A 157 4.93 -2.10 -14.21
N HIS A 158 4.45 -3.31 -13.92
CA HIS A 158 5.12 -4.57 -14.24
C HIS A 158 4.33 -5.46 -15.20
N GLY A 159 4.98 -6.49 -15.73
CA GLY A 159 4.35 -7.44 -16.65
C GLY A 159 4.12 -6.85 -18.04
N SER A 160 3.08 -7.34 -18.73
CA SER A 160 2.81 -7.11 -20.15
C SER A 160 1.80 -6.00 -20.44
N ALA A 161 1.40 -5.22 -19.44
CA ALA A 161 0.48 -4.10 -19.63
C ALA A 161 1.09 -3.07 -20.62
N GLY A 162 0.34 -2.75 -21.67
CA GLY A 162 0.73 -1.79 -22.68
C GLY A 162 0.35 -0.35 -22.34
N PRO A 163 0.78 0.63 -23.17
CA PRO A 163 0.40 2.03 -23.01
C PRO A 163 -1.12 2.21 -23.10
N ILE A 164 -1.65 3.20 -22.37
CA ILE A 164 -3.05 3.61 -22.45
C ILE A 164 -3.37 4.01 -23.90
N GLY A 165 -4.53 3.57 -24.39
CA GLY A 165 -4.94 3.78 -25.78
C GLY A 165 -4.36 2.79 -26.78
N GLY A 166 -3.47 1.88 -26.33
CA GLY A 166 -2.83 0.87 -27.17
C GLY A 166 -1.77 1.46 -28.11
N ARG A 167 -0.93 0.62 -28.72
CA ARG A 167 0.19 1.11 -29.55
C ARG A 167 -0.26 1.90 -30.79
N LYS A 168 -1.48 1.67 -31.30
CA LYS A 168 -2.03 2.44 -32.42
C LYS A 168 -2.53 3.83 -32.03
N GLN A 169 -2.78 4.09 -30.75
CA GLN A 169 -3.31 5.37 -30.24
C GLN A 169 -4.63 5.83 -30.90
N GLU A 170 -5.45 4.89 -31.37
CA GLU A 170 -6.77 5.16 -32.00
C GLU A 170 -7.92 5.24 -30.98
N SER A 171 -7.64 4.96 -29.70
CA SER A 171 -8.65 5.05 -28.65
C SER A 171 -9.03 6.50 -28.33
N GLN A 172 -10.29 6.73 -27.96
CA GLN A 172 -10.71 8.01 -27.35
C GLN A 172 -9.91 8.39 -26.09
N TYR A 173 -9.26 7.41 -25.44
CA TYR A 173 -8.36 7.61 -24.32
C TYR A 173 -6.91 7.41 -24.76
N GLY A 174 -6.28 8.47 -25.25
CA GLY A 174 -4.85 8.45 -25.62
C GLY A 174 -3.91 8.30 -24.42
N ILE A 175 -2.63 8.05 -24.68
CA ILE A 175 -1.60 7.76 -23.67
C ILE A 175 -1.47 8.84 -22.59
N GLY A 176 -1.67 10.11 -22.96
CA GLY A 176 -1.60 11.27 -22.06
C GLY A 176 -2.87 11.54 -21.26
N CYS A 177 -3.99 10.85 -21.50
CA CYS A 177 -5.30 11.23 -20.94
C CYS A 177 -5.40 11.18 -19.40
N ARG A 178 -4.39 10.61 -18.74
CA ARG A 178 -4.26 10.58 -17.29
C ARG A 178 -3.08 11.41 -16.79
N PHE A 179 -2.33 12.12 -17.61
CA PHE A 179 -1.15 12.88 -17.20
C PHE A 179 -1.48 14.36 -16.96
N ASN A 180 -2.42 14.63 -16.05
CA ASN A 180 -2.83 16.01 -15.76
C ASN A 180 -1.79 16.69 -14.86
N VAL A 181 -0.96 17.56 -15.43
CA VAL A 181 0.19 18.19 -14.75
C VAL A 181 -0.21 18.92 -13.47
N GLU A 182 -1.18 19.84 -13.52
CA GLU A 182 -1.53 20.64 -12.33
C GLU A 182 -2.04 19.79 -11.16
N PRO A 183 -3.06 18.91 -11.32
CA PRO A 183 -3.50 18.07 -10.21
C PRO A 183 -2.44 17.06 -9.73
N LEU A 184 -1.50 16.65 -10.59
CA LEU A 184 -0.40 15.79 -10.15
C LEU A 184 0.62 16.59 -9.33
N SER A 185 0.94 17.81 -9.75
CA SER A 185 1.85 18.71 -9.04
C SER A 185 1.34 19.02 -7.65
N GLU A 186 0.05 19.36 -7.51
CA GLU A 186 -0.58 19.61 -6.19
C GLU A 186 -0.47 18.38 -5.27
N ARG A 187 -0.69 17.18 -5.81
CA ARG A 187 -0.61 15.94 -5.01
C ARG A 187 0.81 15.60 -4.60
N ILE A 188 1.80 15.83 -5.46
CA ILE A 188 3.22 15.65 -5.12
C ILE A 188 3.61 16.67 -4.03
N ARG A 189 3.19 17.94 -4.17
CA ARG A 189 3.40 18.97 -3.15
C ARG A 189 2.75 18.65 -1.81
N TYR A 190 1.57 18.02 -1.82
CA TYR A 190 0.96 17.54 -0.59
C TYR A 190 1.83 16.49 0.13
N VAL A 191 2.46 15.57 -0.62
CA VAL A 191 3.39 14.59 -0.04
C VAL A 191 4.61 15.29 0.55
N GLY A 192 5.21 16.24 -0.18
CA GLY A 192 6.30 17.08 0.33
C GLY A 192 5.92 17.82 1.61
N HIS A 193 4.75 18.47 1.63
CA HIS A 193 4.23 19.15 2.82
C HIS A 193 4.07 18.21 4.01
N LEU A 194 3.55 16.99 3.80
CA LEU A 194 3.45 15.99 4.87
C LEU A 194 4.83 15.61 5.41
N TYR A 195 5.84 15.50 4.54
CA TYR A 195 7.21 15.20 4.96
C TYR A 195 7.84 16.37 5.73
N ASP A 196 7.74 17.60 5.22
CA ASP A 196 8.25 18.83 5.85
C ASP A 196 7.64 19.09 7.24
N THR A 197 6.38 18.72 7.42
CA THR A 197 5.65 18.83 8.70
C THR A 197 5.76 17.59 9.59
N ASN A 198 6.63 16.64 9.22
CA ASN A 198 6.88 15.38 9.96
C ASN A 198 5.61 14.51 10.15
N ARG A 199 4.65 14.65 9.23
CA ARG A 199 3.43 13.83 9.15
C ARG A 199 3.66 12.58 8.30
N LEU A 200 4.56 12.64 7.33
CA LEU A 200 5.21 11.47 6.71
C LEU A 200 6.61 11.37 7.30
N VAL A 201 6.87 10.35 8.13
CA VAL A 201 8.15 10.28 8.88
C VAL A 201 9.28 9.69 8.05
N ASP A 202 8.97 8.74 7.16
CA ASP A 202 9.95 8.08 6.31
C ASP A 202 9.26 7.26 5.20
N VAL A 203 10.05 6.88 4.19
CA VAL A 203 9.67 5.98 3.11
C VAL A 203 10.73 4.89 2.93
N TRP A 204 10.39 3.64 3.22
CA TRP A 204 11.31 2.51 3.15
C TRP A 204 11.15 1.68 1.88
N CYS A 205 12.28 1.37 1.23
CA CYS A 205 12.35 0.35 0.17
C CYS A 205 12.64 -1.01 0.80
N LYS A 206 11.65 -1.60 1.47
CA LYS A 206 11.76 -2.87 2.21
C LYS A 206 10.53 -3.73 1.98
N ASP A 207 10.68 -5.04 2.13
CA ASP A 207 9.52 -5.92 2.17
C ASP A 207 8.74 -5.77 3.48
N TRP A 208 7.54 -6.35 3.51
CA TRP A 208 6.66 -6.21 4.66
C TRP A 208 7.24 -6.81 5.94
N LYS A 209 8.01 -7.89 5.84
CA LYS A 209 8.53 -8.60 7.01
C LYS A 209 9.62 -7.76 7.66
N ASP A 210 10.56 -7.27 6.87
CA ASP A 210 11.65 -6.42 7.36
C ASP A 210 11.09 -5.09 7.87
N THR A 211 10.11 -4.50 7.18
CA THR A 211 9.43 -3.28 7.66
C THR A 211 8.80 -3.49 9.04
N LEU A 212 8.04 -4.58 9.22
CA LEU A 212 7.38 -4.84 10.51
C LEU A 212 8.36 -5.23 11.62
N ALA A 213 9.50 -5.83 11.28
CA ALA A 213 10.54 -6.22 12.23
C ALA A 213 11.37 -5.03 12.72
N ASP A 214 11.58 -4.02 11.87
CA ASP A 214 12.41 -2.85 12.19
C ASP A 214 11.62 -1.75 12.92
N VAL A 215 10.30 -1.63 12.70
CA VAL A 215 9.48 -0.60 13.36
C VAL A 215 9.65 -0.59 14.90
N PRO A 216 9.67 -1.74 15.61
CA PRO A 216 9.94 -1.76 17.05
C PRO A 216 11.32 -1.26 17.46
N GLU A 217 12.34 -1.34 16.61
CA GLU A 217 13.67 -0.79 16.87
C GLU A 217 13.68 0.74 16.69
N TRP A 218 13.10 1.23 15.59
CA TRP A 218 13.11 2.65 15.24
C TRP A 218 12.10 3.50 16.02
N TYR A 219 11.00 2.88 16.49
CA TYR A 219 9.88 3.56 17.15
C TYR A 219 9.48 2.88 18.47
N ALA A 220 10.46 2.37 19.22
CA ALA A 220 10.26 1.61 20.46
C ALA A 220 9.29 2.28 21.45
N ASP A 221 9.37 3.60 21.62
CA ASP A 221 8.53 4.38 22.56
C ASP A 221 7.04 4.44 22.20
N LEU A 222 6.68 4.09 20.96
CA LEU A 222 5.30 4.08 20.49
C LEU A 222 4.64 2.70 20.64
N ILE A 223 5.43 1.66 20.82
CA ILE A 223 4.97 0.27 20.87
C ILE A 223 4.41 -0.03 22.28
N PRO A 224 3.37 -0.86 22.39
CA PRO A 224 2.61 -1.51 21.30
C PRO A 224 1.32 -0.78 20.94
N ASP A 225 0.99 0.29 21.64
CA ASP A 225 -0.38 0.81 21.74
C ASP A 225 -0.58 2.13 20.96
N GLN A 226 0.48 2.72 20.39
CA GLN A 226 0.41 3.93 19.55
C GLN A 226 0.81 3.68 18.09
N VAL A 227 1.21 2.46 17.73
CA VAL A 227 1.51 2.06 16.35
C VAL A 227 0.44 1.11 15.84
N VAL A 228 -0.04 1.36 14.63
CA VAL A 228 -0.93 0.44 13.90
C VAL A 228 -0.33 0.15 12.53
N ALA A 229 -0.17 -1.13 12.18
CA ALA A 229 0.08 -1.51 10.78
C ALA A 229 -1.23 -1.60 10.01
N TYR A 230 -1.31 -0.99 8.83
CA TYR A 230 -2.36 -1.27 7.84
C TYR A 230 -1.77 -2.10 6.70
N LEU A 231 -2.29 -3.31 6.50
CA LEU A 231 -1.78 -4.28 5.55
C LEU A 231 -2.81 -4.53 4.45
N ASP A 232 -2.45 -4.26 3.20
CA ASP A 232 -3.26 -4.61 2.02
C ASP A 232 -2.40 -5.44 1.06
N PRO A 233 -2.06 -6.70 1.43
CA PRO A 233 -1.23 -7.53 0.59
C PRO A 233 -1.96 -7.87 -0.73
N PRO A 234 -1.22 -8.31 -1.76
CA PRO A 234 -1.81 -8.94 -2.94
C PRO A 234 -2.88 -9.98 -2.60
N TYR A 235 -3.97 -10.06 -3.39
CA TYR A 235 -5.03 -11.06 -3.14
C TYR A 235 -4.66 -12.43 -3.71
N ILE A 236 -5.18 -13.50 -3.07
CA ILE A 236 -4.86 -14.91 -3.38
C ILE A 236 -5.06 -15.22 -4.86
N GLU A 237 -6.21 -14.84 -5.44
CA GLU A 237 -6.55 -15.16 -6.84
C GLU A 237 -5.79 -14.33 -7.88
N LYS A 238 -5.23 -13.19 -7.49
CA LYS A 238 -4.51 -12.28 -8.39
C LYS A 238 -2.99 -12.49 -8.39
N SER A 239 -2.51 -13.42 -7.57
CA SER A 239 -1.09 -13.68 -7.31
C SER A 239 -0.32 -14.18 -8.56
N GLU A 240 -0.93 -15.00 -9.42
CA GLU A 240 -0.22 -15.59 -10.57
C GLU A 240 0.08 -14.62 -11.73
N LYS A 241 -0.67 -13.52 -11.87
CA LYS A 241 -0.53 -12.61 -13.04
C LYS A 241 0.11 -11.25 -12.75
N LEU A 242 0.23 -10.85 -11.48
CA LEU A 242 0.64 -9.49 -11.09
C LEU A 242 1.98 -9.42 -10.34
N TYR A 243 2.54 -10.52 -9.84
CA TYR A 243 3.59 -10.46 -8.82
C TYR A 243 4.78 -11.37 -9.08
N GLN A 244 5.79 -10.84 -9.76
CA GLN A 244 7.15 -11.43 -9.75
C GLN A 244 8.07 -10.79 -8.70
N ARG A 245 7.66 -9.73 -7.97
CA ARG A 245 8.56 -8.99 -7.06
C ARG A 245 8.08 -8.72 -5.64
N SER A 246 6.78 -8.50 -5.39
CA SER A 246 6.29 -8.20 -4.01
C SER A 246 6.50 -9.34 -2.99
N PHE A 247 6.91 -10.52 -3.45
CA PHE A 247 7.24 -11.67 -2.60
C PHE A 247 8.64 -12.25 -2.85
N TYR A 248 9.36 -11.74 -3.86
CA TYR A 248 10.73 -12.19 -4.15
C TYR A 248 11.68 -11.09 -3.71
N SER A 249 12.27 -11.27 -2.51
CA SER A 249 13.48 -10.55 -2.17
C SER A 249 14.58 -10.92 -3.18
N GLN A 250 15.49 -10.00 -3.44
CA GLN A 250 16.58 -10.18 -4.39
C GLN A 250 17.52 -11.30 -3.93
N VAL A 251 17.30 -12.51 -4.44
CA VAL A 251 18.35 -13.54 -4.46
C VAL A 251 19.27 -13.19 -5.63
N ASN A 252 20.48 -12.77 -5.29
CA ASN A 252 21.55 -12.54 -6.25
C ASN A 252 21.75 -13.78 -7.13
N ASN A 253 21.92 -13.53 -8.43
CA ASN A 253 21.94 -14.51 -9.50
C ASN A 253 23.27 -15.31 -9.54
N SER A 254 23.56 -16.05 -8.47
CA SER A 254 24.66 -17.01 -8.41
C SER A 254 24.10 -18.38 -8.06
N MET A 255 23.85 -19.18 -9.10
CA MET A 255 23.50 -20.59 -9.01
C MET A 255 24.62 -21.35 -8.29
N SER A 256 24.41 -21.68 -7.02
CA SER A 256 25.10 -22.79 -6.35
C SER A 256 24.07 -23.89 -6.10
N PRO A 257 24.30 -25.13 -6.56
CA PRO A 257 23.32 -26.21 -6.46
C PRO A 257 23.53 -27.03 -5.17
N VAL A 258 23.42 -26.42 -4.00
CA VAL A 258 23.08 -27.08 -2.73
C VAL A 258 22.57 -25.98 -1.79
N ASP A 259 21.28 -25.97 -1.48
CA ASP A 259 20.72 -25.61 -0.16
C ASP A 259 19.19 -25.66 -0.22
N ASP A 260 18.59 -26.14 0.86
CA ASP A 260 17.17 -26.41 1.05
C ASP A 260 16.23 -25.35 0.45
N LEU A 261 15.66 -25.70 -0.70
CA LEU A 261 14.58 -24.95 -1.36
C LEU A 261 13.33 -24.96 -0.45
N ASN A 262 13.26 -23.93 0.36
CA ASN A 262 12.25 -23.63 1.34
C ASN A 262 10.84 -23.72 0.73
N TRP A 263 10.10 -24.79 1.04
CA TRP A 263 8.70 -24.98 0.62
C TRP A 263 7.81 -23.76 0.91
N SER A 264 8.22 -22.93 1.89
CA SER A 264 7.54 -21.74 2.37
C SER A 264 7.63 -20.49 1.46
N ASP A 265 8.57 -20.41 0.49
CA ASP A 265 8.59 -19.31 -0.51
C ASP A 265 7.41 -19.40 -1.49
N ARG A 266 6.75 -20.57 -1.55
CA ARG A 266 5.57 -20.82 -2.40
C ARG A 266 4.25 -20.35 -1.80
N PHE A 267 4.24 -19.87 -0.55
CA PHE A 267 3.01 -19.59 0.21
C PHE A 267 3.05 -18.26 0.99
N PRO A 268 3.19 -17.12 0.29
CA PRO A 268 3.40 -15.81 0.94
C PRO A 268 2.32 -15.41 1.95
N HIS A 269 1.05 -15.74 1.67
CA HIS A 269 -0.07 -15.43 2.56
C HIS A 269 -0.01 -16.18 3.90
N TYR A 270 0.55 -17.40 3.89
CA TYR A 270 0.72 -18.19 5.11
C TYR A 270 1.84 -17.62 5.98
N ARG A 271 2.95 -17.17 5.37
CA ARG A 271 4.03 -16.48 6.11
C ARG A 271 3.54 -15.19 6.75
N LEU A 272 2.77 -14.39 6.01
CA LEU A 272 2.17 -13.17 6.56
C LEU A 272 1.24 -13.50 7.73
N ALA A 273 0.34 -14.47 7.57
CA ALA A 273 -0.57 -14.88 8.63
C ALA A 273 0.15 -15.46 9.86
N GLU A 274 1.21 -16.24 9.65
CA GLU A 274 2.06 -16.75 10.72
C GLU A 274 2.74 -15.61 11.48
N TYR A 275 3.36 -14.66 10.78
CA TYR A 275 4.01 -13.51 11.40
C TYR A 275 3.01 -12.66 12.20
N LEU A 276 1.87 -12.31 11.59
CA LEU A 276 0.84 -11.48 12.24
C LEU A 276 0.22 -12.15 13.47
N ARG A 277 0.12 -13.48 13.49
CA ARG A 277 -0.44 -14.23 14.62
C ARG A 277 0.56 -14.52 15.73
N ASN A 278 1.85 -14.60 15.43
CA ASN A 278 2.83 -15.12 16.38
C ASN A 278 3.93 -14.12 16.75
N ARG A 279 4.24 -13.14 15.91
CA ARG A 279 5.43 -12.28 16.07
C ARG A 279 5.15 -10.78 16.13
N MET A 280 3.95 -10.36 15.76
CA MET A 280 3.64 -8.95 15.63
C MET A 280 3.62 -8.22 16.99
N GLN A 281 4.46 -7.20 17.13
CA GLN A 281 4.68 -6.49 18.40
C GLN A 281 3.75 -5.29 18.61
N PHE A 282 2.95 -4.91 17.61
CA PHE A 282 2.01 -3.78 17.67
C PHE A 282 0.70 -4.09 16.93
N ARG A 283 -0.31 -3.25 17.12
CA ARG A 283 -1.65 -3.50 16.58
C ARG A 283 -1.66 -3.48 15.05
N TRP A 284 -2.60 -4.20 14.46
CA TRP A 284 -2.68 -4.27 13.00
C TRP A 284 -4.10 -4.41 12.47
N VAL A 285 -4.29 -3.95 11.24
CA VAL A 285 -5.49 -4.07 10.42
C VAL A 285 -5.07 -4.63 9.06
N LEU A 286 -5.71 -5.71 8.65
CA LEU A 286 -5.49 -6.39 7.38
C LEU A 286 -6.75 -6.31 6.53
N SER A 287 -6.64 -5.80 5.30
CA SER A 287 -7.67 -5.93 4.26
C SER A 287 -7.34 -7.09 3.32
N TYR A 288 -8.39 -7.80 2.90
CA TYR A 288 -8.24 -9.01 2.10
C TYR A 288 -9.50 -9.31 1.28
N ASP A 289 -9.40 -10.14 0.24
CA ASP A 289 -10.59 -10.66 -0.44
C ASP A 289 -11.41 -11.59 0.48
N ALA A 290 -12.74 -11.45 0.47
CA ALA A 290 -13.61 -12.26 1.32
C ALA A 290 -13.72 -13.71 0.82
N LYS A 291 -12.73 -14.53 1.13
CA LYS A 291 -12.70 -15.96 0.79
C LYS A 291 -12.92 -16.82 2.04
N PRO A 292 -13.81 -17.85 1.97
CA PRO A 292 -14.05 -18.75 3.10
C PRO A 292 -12.78 -19.39 3.66
N GLN A 293 -11.79 -19.67 2.80
CA GLN A 293 -10.51 -20.28 3.18
C GLN A 293 -9.74 -19.48 4.24
N LEU A 294 -9.85 -18.15 4.25
CA LEU A 294 -9.18 -17.30 5.24
C LEU A 294 -9.75 -17.51 6.65
N LEU A 295 -11.03 -17.89 6.74
CA LEU A 295 -11.74 -18.10 7.99
C LEU A 295 -11.81 -19.57 8.40
N SER A 296 -11.64 -20.51 7.48
CA SER A 296 -11.67 -21.94 7.79
C SER A 296 -10.28 -22.55 7.99
N ASN A 297 -9.21 -21.94 7.45
CA ASN A 297 -7.85 -22.49 7.54
C ASN A 297 -7.13 -22.09 8.85
N PRO A 298 -6.72 -23.05 9.71
CA PRO A 298 -5.99 -22.79 10.95
C PRO A 298 -4.63 -22.10 10.79
N TRP A 299 -4.03 -22.19 9.60
CA TRP A 299 -2.76 -21.54 9.26
C TRP A 299 -2.93 -20.11 8.76
N LEU A 300 -4.18 -19.68 8.50
CA LEU A 300 -4.54 -18.31 8.15
C LEU A 300 -5.25 -17.66 9.36
N TYR A 301 -6.47 -17.17 9.19
CA TYR A 301 -7.17 -16.37 10.19
C TYR A 301 -8.41 -17.08 10.75
N ALA A 302 -8.43 -18.42 10.80
CA ALA A 302 -9.51 -19.14 11.48
C ALA A 302 -9.55 -18.85 12.98
N GLY A 303 -8.37 -18.84 13.64
CA GLY A 303 -8.24 -18.53 15.06
C GLY A 303 -8.71 -17.11 15.42
N ASP A 304 -9.24 -16.92 16.62
CA ASP A 304 -9.75 -15.64 17.14
C ASP A 304 -8.74 -14.93 18.05
N ARG A 305 -7.50 -15.42 18.11
CA ARG A 305 -6.42 -14.91 18.95
C ARG A 305 -5.06 -15.13 18.28
N MET A 306 -4.13 -14.24 18.60
CA MET A 306 -2.70 -14.44 18.40
C MET A 306 -2.18 -15.56 19.32
N THR A 307 -1.18 -16.30 18.85
CA THR A 307 -0.59 -17.46 19.54
C THR A 307 0.95 -17.41 19.56
N PRO A 308 1.56 -16.30 20.04
CA PRO A 308 3.02 -16.18 20.13
C PRO A 308 3.64 -17.34 20.94
N GLY A 309 4.80 -17.80 20.49
CA GLY A 309 5.63 -18.77 21.21
C GLY A 309 6.23 -18.18 22.48
N ALA A 310 6.86 -19.03 23.31
CA ALA A 310 7.53 -18.58 24.53
C ALA A 310 8.61 -17.53 24.23
N THR A 311 9.45 -17.80 23.23
CA THR A 311 10.50 -16.88 22.79
C THR A 311 9.95 -15.52 22.35
N GLU A 312 8.89 -15.49 21.55
CA GLU A 312 8.26 -14.23 21.12
C GLU A 312 7.68 -13.43 22.29
N LYS A 313 7.12 -14.10 23.30
CA LYS A 313 6.62 -13.44 24.51
C LYS A 313 7.75 -12.89 25.38
N GLU A 314 8.77 -13.69 25.62
CA GLU A 314 9.85 -13.38 26.58
C GLU A 314 10.87 -12.40 26.00
N VAL A 315 11.25 -12.58 24.73
CA VAL A 315 12.31 -11.78 24.09
C VAL A 315 11.75 -10.54 23.39
N LEU A 316 10.64 -10.69 22.67
CA LEU A 316 10.06 -9.60 21.86
C LEU A 316 8.90 -8.88 22.55
N GLY A 317 8.44 -9.36 23.72
CA GLY A 317 7.32 -8.77 24.44
C GLY A 317 5.99 -8.89 23.68
N VAL A 318 5.83 -9.87 22.78
CA VAL A 318 4.63 -10.01 21.95
C VAL A 318 3.41 -10.31 22.82
N LYS A 319 2.38 -9.47 22.70
CA LYS A 319 1.11 -9.64 23.42
C LYS A 319 0.18 -10.62 22.69
N GLU A 320 -0.65 -11.32 23.45
CA GLU A 320 -1.74 -12.14 22.91
C GLU A 320 -3.01 -11.31 22.68
N TRP A 321 -3.18 -10.74 21.49
CA TRP A 321 -4.41 -10.04 21.16
C TRP A 321 -5.49 -10.95 20.57
N ARG A 322 -6.75 -10.62 20.85
CA ARG A 322 -7.89 -11.18 20.12
C ARG A 322 -7.88 -10.63 18.68
N ILE A 323 -8.22 -11.50 17.74
CA ILE A 323 -8.36 -11.21 16.32
C ILE A 323 -9.85 -11.11 15.99
N SER A 324 -10.29 -9.91 15.65
CA SER A 324 -11.65 -9.63 15.19
C SER A 324 -11.73 -9.68 13.67
N LYS A 325 -12.84 -10.17 13.13
CA LYS A 325 -13.10 -10.21 11.69
C LYS A 325 -14.42 -9.54 11.34
N ARG A 326 -14.46 -8.79 10.23
CA ARG A 326 -15.67 -8.18 9.68
C ARG A 326 -15.70 -8.32 8.17
N LEU A 327 -16.89 -8.52 7.63
CA LEU A 327 -17.15 -8.30 6.21
C LEU A 327 -17.51 -6.84 6.00
N VAL A 328 -16.90 -6.22 5.01
CA VAL A 328 -17.25 -4.86 4.61
C VAL A 328 -17.64 -4.84 3.14
N SER A 329 -18.76 -4.20 2.82
CA SER A 329 -19.29 -4.18 1.47
C SER A 329 -18.83 -2.91 0.75
N LEU A 330 -18.06 -3.09 -0.33
CA LEU A 330 -17.61 -1.96 -1.13
C LEU A 330 -18.52 -1.75 -2.34
N ARG A 331 -19.04 -0.53 -2.48
CA ARG A 331 -19.71 -0.10 -3.71
C ARG A 331 -18.66 0.24 -4.76
N TYR A 332 -18.28 -0.73 -5.60
CA TYR A 332 -17.29 -0.53 -6.66
C TYR A 332 -17.79 0.50 -7.68
N THR A 333 -17.09 1.64 -7.79
CA THR A 333 -17.32 2.59 -8.87
C THR A 333 -16.43 2.26 -10.08
N ALA A 334 -17.04 1.57 -11.05
CA ALA A 334 -16.65 1.39 -12.47
C ALA A 334 -15.34 0.65 -12.82
N SER A 335 -15.49 -0.56 -13.40
CA SER A 335 -14.74 -1.14 -14.56
C SER A 335 -14.78 -2.68 -14.63
N ALA A 336 -15.59 -3.37 -13.81
CA ALA A 336 -15.83 -4.80 -14.01
C ALA A 336 -16.75 -5.01 -15.23
N ARG A 337 -16.23 -5.72 -16.24
CA ARG A 337 -16.96 -6.16 -17.45
C ARG A 337 -18.07 -7.17 -17.15
N GLN A 338 -18.21 -7.59 -15.88
CA GLN A 338 -19.26 -8.45 -15.36
C GLN A 338 -19.91 -7.76 -14.16
N GLY A 339 -21.15 -7.31 -14.31
CA GLY A 339 -22.10 -7.07 -13.20
C GLY A 339 -21.79 -5.94 -12.21
N ARG A 340 -22.82 -5.16 -11.88
CA ARG A 340 -22.84 -4.39 -10.62
C ARG A 340 -22.97 -5.39 -9.47
N GLY A 341 -21.87 -5.81 -8.87
CA GLY A 341 -21.86 -6.59 -7.64
C GLY A 341 -21.19 -5.81 -6.52
N ALA A 342 -21.83 -5.73 -5.35
CA ALA A 342 -21.08 -5.49 -4.12
C ALA A 342 -20.12 -6.69 -3.97
N ALA A 343 -18.83 -6.44 -3.89
CA ALA A 343 -17.89 -7.48 -3.49
C ALA A 343 -17.50 -7.20 -2.05
N ASP A 344 -17.69 -8.19 -1.20
CA ASP A 344 -17.28 -8.12 0.19
C ASP A 344 -15.77 -8.21 0.28
N GLU A 345 -15.23 -7.42 1.19
CA GLU A 345 -13.88 -7.58 1.70
C GLU A 345 -13.90 -8.11 3.11
N LEU A 346 -12.85 -8.84 3.44
CA LEU A 346 -12.60 -9.28 4.80
C LEU A 346 -11.62 -8.29 5.46
N LEU A 347 -12.06 -7.68 6.55
CA LEU A 347 -11.18 -6.99 7.48
C LEU A 347 -10.84 -7.91 8.64
N VAL A 348 -9.55 -8.06 8.94
CA VAL A 348 -9.03 -8.79 10.09
C VAL A 348 -8.18 -7.85 10.93
N THR A 349 -8.37 -7.82 12.24
CA THR A 349 -7.66 -6.84 13.08
C THR A 349 -7.44 -7.32 14.50
N THR A 350 -6.35 -6.83 15.12
CA THR A 350 -6.07 -6.95 16.55
C THR A 350 -6.47 -5.71 17.36
N LEU A 351 -7.13 -4.72 16.76
CA LEU A 351 -7.72 -3.60 17.52
C LEU A 351 -8.70 -4.14 18.59
N PRO A 352 -8.88 -3.43 19.72
CA PRO A 352 -9.69 -3.91 20.84
C PRO A 352 -11.09 -4.39 20.39
N PRO A 353 -11.49 -5.64 20.68
CA PRO A 353 -12.73 -6.19 20.12
C PRO A 353 -13.99 -5.40 20.45
N SER A 354 -14.05 -4.79 21.64
CA SER A 354 -15.17 -3.96 22.09
C SER A 354 -15.34 -2.67 21.28
N THR A 355 -14.33 -2.27 20.51
CA THR A 355 -14.36 -1.08 19.66
C THR A 355 -14.49 -1.40 18.18
N VAL A 356 -14.46 -2.67 17.77
CA VAL A 356 -14.62 -3.03 16.36
C VAL A 356 -16.10 -2.91 15.99
N PRO A 357 -16.50 -1.98 15.10
CA PRO A 357 -17.91 -1.71 14.82
C PRO A 357 -18.69 -2.95 14.37
N GLN A 358 -19.99 -2.93 14.63
CA GLN A 358 -20.97 -3.91 14.19
C GLN A 358 -22.21 -3.15 13.71
N ASP A 359 -22.24 -2.87 12.41
CA ASP A 359 -23.29 -2.09 11.75
C ASP A 359 -23.43 -2.56 10.30
N GLY A 360 -24.22 -1.84 9.49
CA GLY A 360 -24.44 -2.19 8.09
C GLY A 360 -23.18 -2.17 7.22
N ASP A 361 -22.16 -1.40 7.61
CA ASP A 361 -20.87 -1.32 6.91
C ASP A 361 -19.88 -2.38 7.43
N PHE A 362 -19.97 -2.77 8.71
CA PHE A 362 -19.13 -3.79 9.36
C PHE A 362 -19.94 -5.00 9.81
N ARG A 363 -20.20 -5.93 8.87
CA ARG A 363 -21.03 -7.10 9.11
C ARG A 363 -20.24 -8.25 9.76
N PRO A 364 -20.87 -9.06 10.63
CA PRO A 364 -20.26 -10.28 11.16
C PRO A 364 -19.93 -11.28 10.04
N VAL A 365 -18.82 -12.02 10.19
CA VAL A 365 -18.40 -13.03 9.21
C VAL A 365 -19.31 -14.26 9.12
N GLY A 366 -20.20 -14.47 10.11
CA GLY A 366 -21.22 -15.53 10.08
C GLY A 366 -22.27 -15.34 8.98
N GLU A 367 -22.29 -14.18 8.33
CA GLU A 367 -23.17 -13.86 7.19
C GLU A 367 -22.55 -14.16 5.82
N MET A 368 -21.35 -14.77 5.74
CA MET A 368 -20.82 -15.21 4.44
C MET A 368 -21.74 -16.28 3.87
N LEU A 369 -22.46 -15.93 2.80
CA LEU A 369 -23.22 -16.88 2.01
C LEU A 369 -22.26 -17.94 1.44
N PRO A 370 -22.63 -19.23 1.44
CA PRO A 370 -21.87 -20.25 0.72
C PRO A 370 -21.67 -19.78 -0.72
N SER A 371 -20.43 -19.81 -1.20
CA SER A 371 -20.15 -19.57 -2.62
C SER A 371 -20.92 -20.60 -3.46
N GLU A 372 -21.85 -20.15 -4.30
CA GLU A 372 -22.49 -20.96 -5.35
C GLU A 372 -21.47 -21.51 -6.35
#